data_AF-A0A371ARL7-F1
#
_entry.id   AF-A0A371ARL7-F1
#
_cell.length_a   1.000
_cell.length_b   1.000
_cell.length_c   1.000
_cell.angle_alpha   90.00
_cell.angle_beta   90.00
_cell.angle_gamma   90.00
#
_symmetry.space_group_name_H-M   'P 1'
#
loop_
_entity.id
_entity.type
_entity.pdbx_description
1 polymer ?
#
loop_
_entity_poly.entity_id
_entity_poly.type
_entity_poly.pdbx_seq_one_letter_code
_entity_poly.pdbx_strand_id
1 'polypeptide(L)'
;MDLIKADYNTVIKFGNKEDLLSKIEMENKTISDIINIPDKNGVSLLEKALISRKFEIAQFLLDCGAEVNIVSIEGCNEFHYIAANINSVGAVDVAYELLDKGVDLSKKEKKFGNTALFTLCQEVLKRRSTEGIKFICKCLQSKPNVDENNKLGYNVRKILEERGTDEMKNLLEEI
;
A
#
# COMPACT_ATOMS: atom_id res chain seq x y z
N MET A 1 -25.46 6.79 -2.37
CA MET A 1 -24.66 7.53 -3.37
C MET A 1 -25.32 7.34 -4.72
N ASP A 2 -25.37 8.37 -5.58
CA ASP A 2 -25.91 8.24 -6.94
C ASP A 2 -24.84 7.65 -7.87
N LEU A 3 -24.94 6.36 -8.19
CA LEU A 3 -23.96 5.63 -9.01
C LEU A 3 -23.94 6.10 -10.47
N ILE A 4 -25.02 6.72 -10.97
CA ILE A 4 -25.07 7.24 -12.34
C ILE A 4 -24.07 8.41 -12.47
N LYS A 5 -24.00 9.27 -11.45
CA LYS A 5 -23.17 10.48 -11.48
C LYS A 5 -21.77 10.30 -10.89
N ALA A 6 -21.59 9.32 -10.00
CA ALA A 6 -20.31 9.08 -9.35
C ALA A 6 -19.27 8.50 -10.33
N ASP A 7 -18.02 8.94 -10.22
CA ASP A 7 -16.88 8.25 -10.83
C ASP A 7 -16.45 7.04 -9.99
N TYR A 8 -15.63 6.14 -10.55
CA TYR A 8 -15.15 4.95 -9.83
C TYR A 8 -14.44 5.31 -8.53
N ASN A 9 -13.70 6.42 -8.51
CA ASN A 9 -13.00 6.90 -7.32
C ASN A 9 -13.95 7.25 -6.17
N THR A 10 -15.06 7.89 -6.48
CA THR A 10 -16.12 8.23 -5.54
C THR A 10 -16.85 6.97 -5.09
N VAL A 11 -17.09 6.04 -6.02
CA VAL A 11 -17.70 4.73 -5.72
C VAL A 11 -16.85 3.94 -4.73
N ILE A 12 -15.54 3.81 -4.97
CA ILE A 12 -14.62 3.14 -4.04
C ILE A 12 -14.61 3.86 -2.69
N LYS A 13 -14.50 5.19 -2.69
CA LYS A 13 -14.38 5.96 -1.43
C LYS A 13 -15.58 5.78 -0.51
N PHE A 14 -16.80 5.83 -1.06
CA PHE A 14 -18.02 5.87 -0.25
C PHE A 14 -18.87 4.61 -0.29
N GLY A 15 -18.64 3.72 -1.27
CA GLY A 15 -19.40 2.49 -1.47
C GLY A 15 -18.67 1.24 -1.01
N ASN A 16 -19.12 0.10 -1.51
CA ASN A 16 -18.57 -1.23 -1.29
C ASN A 16 -18.24 -1.93 -2.64
N LYS A 17 -17.88 -3.21 -2.59
CA LYS A 17 -17.57 -4.01 -3.79
C LYS A 17 -18.77 -4.13 -4.73
N GLU A 18 -19.98 -4.29 -4.21
CA GLU A 18 -21.22 -4.40 -5.00
C GLU A 18 -21.53 -3.08 -5.71
N ASP A 19 -21.31 -1.93 -5.06
CA ASP A 19 -21.47 -0.61 -5.69
C ASP A 19 -20.48 -0.45 -6.86
N LEU A 20 -19.24 -0.91 -6.70
CA LEU A 20 -18.23 -0.90 -7.76
C LEU A 20 -18.65 -1.78 -8.94
N LEU A 21 -19.09 -3.01 -8.68
CA LEU A 21 -19.57 -3.93 -9.71
C LEU A 21 -20.79 -3.38 -10.44
N SER A 22 -21.76 -2.84 -9.69
CA SER A 22 -22.96 -2.21 -10.26
C SER A 22 -22.59 -1.02 -11.15
N LYS A 23 -21.64 -0.18 -10.71
CA LYS A 23 -21.15 0.95 -11.51
C LYS A 23 -20.49 0.50 -12.81
N ILE A 24 -19.70 -0.59 -12.77
CA ILE A 24 -19.04 -1.17 -13.96
C ILE A 24 -20.09 -1.67 -14.96
N GLU A 25 -21.09 -2.40 -14.47
CA GLU A 25 -22.19 -2.93 -15.28
C GLU A 25 -23.02 -1.79 -15.92
N MET A 26 -23.37 -0.77 -15.15
CA MET A 26 -24.10 0.41 -15.65
C MET A 26 -23.39 1.15 -16.79
N GLU A 27 -22.05 1.08 -16.83
CA GLU A 27 -21.25 1.67 -17.92
C GLU A 27 -20.95 0.70 -19.07
N ASN A 28 -21.51 -0.52 -19.05
CA ASN A 28 -21.24 -1.59 -20.02
C ASN A 28 -19.73 -1.88 -20.18
N LYS A 29 -19.00 -1.90 -19.06
CA LYS A 29 -17.57 -2.20 -19.01
C LYS A 29 -17.30 -3.49 -18.24
N THR A 30 -16.06 -3.95 -18.30
CA THR A 30 -15.51 -5.03 -17.48
C THR A 30 -14.49 -4.46 -16.49
N ILE A 31 -14.10 -5.24 -15.48
CA ILE A 31 -13.05 -4.82 -14.54
C ILE A 31 -11.72 -4.59 -15.26
N SER A 32 -11.37 -5.42 -16.24
CA SER A 32 -10.15 -5.30 -17.04
C SER A 32 -10.07 -3.99 -17.83
N ASP A 33 -11.21 -3.40 -18.20
CA ASP A 33 -11.22 -2.14 -18.95
C ASP A 33 -10.77 -0.94 -18.11
N ILE A 34 -10.72 -1.06 -16.78
CA ILE A 34 -10.49 0.07 -15.88
C ILE A 34 -9.43 -0.18 -14.80
N ILE A 35 -9.09 -1.44 -14.51
CA ILE A 35 -8.35 -1.85 -13.30
C ILE A 35 -6.99 -1.17 -13.13
N ASN A 36 -6.24 -1.02 -14.24
CA ASN A 36 -4.89 -0.45 -14.26
C ASN A 36 -4.84 0.95 -14.87
N ILE A 37 -5.99 1.61 -15.07
CA ILE A 37 -6.03 2.97 -15.63
C ILE A 37 -5.96 3.97 -14.48
N PRO A 38 -4.83 4.69 -14.29
CA PRO A 38 -4.73 5.68 -13.25
C PRO A 38 -5.57 6.93 -13.58
N ASP A 39 -6.00 7.63 -12.53
CA ASP A 39 -6.63 8.93 -12.67
C ASP A 39 -5.62 10.03 -13.07
N LYS A 40 -6.09 11.27 -13.20
CA LYS A 40 -5.24 12.42 -13.57
C LYS A 40 -4.08 12.72 -12.61
N ASN A 41 -4.10 12.16 -11.40
CA ASN A 41 -3.03 12.27 -10.41
C ASN A 41 -2.12 11.03 -10.42
N GLY A 42 -2.25 10.16 -11.42
CA GLY A 42 -1.51 8.90 -11.48
C GLY A 42 -1.98 7.87 -10.45
N VAL A 43 -3.18 8.03 -9.88
CA VAL A 43 -3.68 7.15 -8.81
C VAL A 43 -4.56 6.05 -9.41
N SER A 44 -4.20 4.79 -9.22
CA SER A 44 -4.97 3.62 -9.69
C SER A 44 -6.22 3.34 -8.82
N LEU A 45 -7.12 2.48 -9.31
CA LEU A 45 -8.26 2.02 -8.52
C LEU A 45 -7.80 1.25 -7.26
N LEU A 46 -6.74 0.46 -7.38
CA LEU A 46 -6.14 -0.25 -6.24
C LEU A 46 -5.64 0.75 -5.20
N GLU A 47 -4.82 1.72 -5.60
CA GLU A 47 -4.33 2.78 -4.70
C GLU A 47 -5.49 3.55 -4.05
N LYS A 48 -6.56 3.82 -4.79
CA LYS A 48 -7.76 4.48 -4.25
C LYS A 48 -8.42 3.66 -3.14
N ALA A 49 -8.51 2.35 -3.32
CA ALA A 49 -9.04 1.43 -2.32
C ALA A 49 -8.17 1.43 -1.05
N LEU A 50 -6.84 1.43 -1.22
CA LEU A 50 -5.88 1.49 -0.10
C LEU A 50 -5.99 2.82 0.68
N ILE A 51 -6.02 3.96 -0.03
CA ILE A 51 -6.20 5.29 0.56
C ILE A 51 -7.52 5.37 1.35
N SER A 52 -8.58 4.75 0.82
CA SER A 52 -9.91 4.78 1.42
C SER A 52 -10.14 3.68 2.47
N ARG A 53 -9.11 2.86 2.77
CA ARG A 53 -9.18 1.71 3.68
C ARG A 53 -10.25 0.68 3.30
N LYS A 54 -10.49 0.53 2.00
CA LYS A 54 -11.47 -0.40 1.41
C LYS A 54 -10.78 -1.71 1.05
N PHE A 55 -10.28 -2.43 2.06
CA PHE A 55 -9.43 -3.61 1.83
C PHE A 55 -10.15 -4.76 1.14
N GLU A 56 -11.47 -4.91 1.31
CA GLU A 56 -12.25 -5.87 0.51
C GLU A 56 -12.20 -5.54 -0.99
N ILE A 57 -12.32 -4.26 -1.34
CA ILE A 57 -12.20 -3.80 -2.73
C ILE A 57 -10.76 -3.98 -3.21
N ALA A 58 -9.77 -3.62 -2.40
CA ALA A 58 -8.36 -3.78 -2.74
C ALA A 58 -8.01 -5.26 -3.04
N GLN A 59 -8.47 -6.19 -2.18
CA GLN A 59 -8.27 -7.62 -2.39
C GLN A 59 -8.96 -8.08 -3.68
N PHE A 60 -10.21 -7.69 -3.90
CA PHE A 60 -10.92 -8.02 -5.14
C PHE A 60 -10.18 -7.53 -6.39
N LEU A 61 -9.61 -6.33 -6.35
CA LEU A 61 -8.80 -5.80 -7.47
C LEU A 61 -7.52 -6.62 -7.66
N LEU A 62 -6.82 -6.99 -6.59
CA LEU A 62 -5.63 -7.85 -6.66
C LEU A 62 -5.95 -9.24 -7.22
N ASP A 63 -7.08 -9.82 -6.85
CA ASP A 63 -7.58 -11.11 -7.35
C ASP A 63 -7.93 -11.02 -8.84
N CYS A 64 -8.39 -9.84 -9.30
CA CYS A 64 -8.66 -9.55 -10.72
C CYS A 64 -7.41 -9.19 -11.53
N GLY A 65 -6.21 -9.25 -10.94
CA GLY A 65 -4.96 -8.99 -11.64
C GLY A 65 -4.58 -7.51 -11.73
N ALA A 66 -4.97 -6.70 -10.75
CA ALA A 66 -4.44 -5.34 -10.63
C ALA A 66 -2.91 -5.36 -10.60
N GLU A 67 -2.30 -4.52 -11.44
CA GLU A 67 -0.86 -4.33 -11.45
C GLU A 67 -0.40 -3.59 -10.20
N VAL A 68 0.84 -3.87 -9.78
CA VAL A 68 1.53 -3.16 -8.69
C VAL A 68 2.67 -2.33 -9.27
N ASN A 69 3.20 -1.39 -8.48
CA ASN A 69 4.20 -0.40 -8.88
C ASN A 69 3.66 0.70 -9.82
N ILE A 70 2.35 0.95 -9.79
CA ILE A 70 1.82 2.21 -10.31
C ILE A 70 2.29 3.33 -9.39
N VAL A 71 2.67 4.47 -9.96
CA VAL A 71 3.25 5.57 -9.21
C VAL A 71 2.47 6.84 -9.47
N SER A 72 1.85 7.36 -8.41
CA SER A 72 1.16 8.65 -8.41
C SER A 72 2.09 9.83 -8.71
N ILE A 73 1.51 11.00 -9.00
CA ILE A 73 2.26 12.25 -9.16
C ILE A 73 3.07 12.62 -7.92
N GLU A 74 2.71 12.12 -6.74
CA GLU A 74 3.44 12.34 -5.48
C GLU A 74 4.58 11.34 -5.28
N GLY A 75 4.82 10.44 -6.23
CA GLY A 75 5.86 9.40 -6.13
C GLY A 75 5.49 8.23 -5.21
N CYS A 76 4.26 8.18 -4.71
CA CYS A 76 3.75 7.05 -3.93
C CYS A 76 3.31 5.93 -4.86
N ASN A 77 3.60 4.69 -4.45
CA ASN A 77 3.01 3.45 -4.99
C ASN A 77 2.02 2.85 -3.99
N GLU A 78 1.46 1.67 -4.32
CA GLU A 78 0.50 0.94 -3.49
C GLU A 78 1.03 0.71 -2.07
N PHE A 79 2.33 0.38 -1.93
CA PHE A 79 2.91 0.09 -0.64
C PHE A 79 2.93 1.30 0.30
N HIS A 80 3.12 2.52 -0.22
CA HIS A 80 3.04 3.74 0.59
C HIS A 80 1.65 3.91 1.20
N TYR A 81 0.61 3.66 0.41
CA TYR A 81 -0.77 3.85 0.83
C TYR A 81 -1.24 2.78 1.82
N ILE A 82 -0.87 1.50 1.63
CA ILE A 82 -1.18 0.45 2.60
C ILE A 82 -0.37 0.62 3.88
N ALA A 83 0.91 1.02 3.80
CA ALA A 83 1.77 1.24 4.97
C ALA A 83 1.19 2.31 5.91
N ALA A 84 0.68 3.42 5.37
CA ALA A 84 0.02 4.47 6.13
C ALA A 84 -1.26 3.99 6.85
N ASN A 85 -1.85 2.89 6.39
CA ASN A 85 -3.11 2.34 6.90
C ASN A 85 -2.96 0.93 7.53
N ILE A 86 -1.73 0.44 7.71
CA ILE A 86 -1.42 -0.96 8.06
C ILE A 86 -2.06 -1.45 9.36
N ASN A 87 -2.32 -0.53 10.29
CA ASN A 87 -2.95 -0.82 11.58
C ASN A 87 -4.48 -1.01 11.48
N SER A 88 -5.04 -1.03 10.27
CA SER A 88 -6.46 -1.25 10.03
C SER A 88 -6.77 -2.73 9.85
N VAL A 89 -7.97 -3.16 10.24
CA VAL A 89 -8.44 -4.54 9.99
C VAL A 89 -8.39 -4.85 8.49
N GLY A 90 -7.79 -5.98 8.14
CA GLY A 90 -7.63 -6.45 6.75
C GLY A 90 -6.46 -5.81 5.97
N ALA A 91 -5.78 -4.81 6.52
CA ALA A 91 -4.69 -4.14 5.81
C ALA A 91 -3.44 -5.02 5.66
N VAL A 92 -3.11 -5.81 6.68
CA VAL A 92 -1.92 -6.67 6.67
C VAL A 92 -2.06 -7.77 5.61
N ASP A 93 -3.23 -8.37 5.46
CA ASP A 93 -3.46 -9.43 4.46
C ASP A 93 -3.26 -8.90 3.03
N VAL A 94 -3.84 -7.72 2.74
CA VAL A 94 -3.63 -7.01 1.47
C VAL A 94 -2.15 -6.65 1.27
N ALA A 95 -1.44 -6.28 2.34
CA ALA A 95 -0.02 -5.94 2.26
C ALA A 95 0.87 -7.16 1.93
N TYR A 96 0.52 -8.36 2.43
CA TYR A 96 1.18 -9.61 2.02
C TYR A 96 0.96 -9.89 0.53
N GLU A 97 -0.27 -9.76 0.03
CA GLU A 97 -0.56 -9.98 -1.40
C GLU A 97 0.21 -8.98 -2.28
N LEU A 98 0.30 -7.71 -1.88
CA LEU A 98 1.12 -6.71 -2.58
C LEU A 98 2.61 -7.09 -2.60
N LEU A 99 3.13 -7.61 -1.48
CA LEU A 99 4.51 -8.08 -1.39
C LEU A 99 4.76 -9.29 -2.30
N ASP A 100 3.83 -10.25 -2.31
CA ASP A 100 3.91 -11.46 -3.15
C ASP A 100 3.82 -11.12 -4.65
N LYS A 101 3.11 -10.03 -5.01
CA LYS A 101 3.10 -9.48 -6.38
C LYS A 101 4.34 -8.64 -6.73
N GLY A 102 5.30 -8.46 -5.82
CA GLY A 102 6.57 -7.80 -6.11
C GLY A 102 6.49 -6.27 -6.11
N VAL A 103 5.70 -5.69 -5.21
CA VAL A 103 5.69 -4.24 -5.01
C VAL A 103 7.06 -3.73 -4.51
N ASP A 104 7.50 -2.58 -5.03
CA ASP A 104 8.77 -1.95 -4.71
C ASP A 104 8.70 -1.26 -3.35
N LEU A 105 9.44 -1.81 -2.39
CA LEU A 105 9.54 -1.29 -1.02
C LEU A 105 10.48 -0.08 -0.90
N SER A 106 11.34 0.13 -1.89
CA SER A 106 12.41 1.14 -1.90
C SER A 106 12.00 2.46 -2.57
N LYS A 107 10.85 2.48 -3.25
CA LYS A 107 10.35 3.69 -3.90
C LYS A 107 10.21 4.83 -2.90
N LYS A 108 10.67 6.03 -3.29
CA LYS A 108 10.60 7.24 -2.46
C LYS A 108 9.52 8.20 -2.94
N GLU A 109 8.64 8.58 -2.02
CA GLU A 109 7.66 9.65 -2.27
C GLU A 109 8.33 11.03 -2.33
N LYS A 110 7.69 11.99 -3.00
CA LYS A 110 8.31 13.27 -3.36
C LYS A 110 8.37 14.27 -2.22
N LYS A 111 7.44 14.24 -1.27
CA LYS A 111 7.31 15.25 -0.22
C LYS A 111 8.47 15.19 0.75
N PHE A 112 8.74 14.02 1.33
CA PHE A 112 9.80 13.82 2.33
C PHE A 112 10.90 12.87 1.88
N GLY A 113 10.74 12.17 0.76
CA GLY A 113 11.68 11.14 0.33
C GLY A 113 11.58 9.87 1.19
N ASN A 114 10.44 9.63 1.84
CA ASN A 114 10.23 8.41 2.61
C ASN A 114 10.11 7.22 1.66
N THR A 115 10.75 6.10 2.00
CA THR A 115 10.39 4.83 1.38
C THR A 115 9.09 4.32 1.96
N ALA A 116 8.41 3.45 1.20
CA ALA A 116 7.20 2.80 1.67
C ALA A 116 7.48 1.94 2.92
N LEU A 117 8.63 1.23 2.94
CA LEU A 117 9.08 0.46 4.11
C LEU A 117 9.37 1.34 5.33
N PHE A 118 9.93 2.54 5.16
CA PHE A 118 10.14 3.46 6.27
C PHE A 118 8.80 3.91 6.87
N THR A 119 7.81 4.19 6.03
CA THR A 119 6.45 4.54 6.47
C THR A 119 5.81 3.37 7.23
N LEU A 120 5.96 2.14 6.73
CA LEU A 120 5.48 0.93 7.40
C LEU A 120 6.08 0.80 8.81
N CYS A 121 7.41 0.95 8.92
CA CYS A 121 8.11 0.86 10.20
C CYS A 121 7.59 1.92 11.19
N GLN A 122 7.37 3.15 10.75
CA GLN A 122 6.80 4.19 11.60
C GLN A 122 5.41 3.82 12.13
N GLU A 123 4.51 3.37 11.26
CA GLU A 123 3.12 3.09 11.64
C GLU A 123 3.00 1.85 12.51
N VAL A 124 3.69 0.76 12.17
CA VAL A 124 3.69 -0.46 12.98
C VAL A 124 4.31 -0.19 14.34
N LEU A 125 5.47 0.47 14.43
CA LEU A 125 6.17 0.66 15.71
C LEU A 125 5.51 1.71 16.63
N LYS A 126 4.51 2.46 16.16
CA LYS A 126 3.63 3.29 17.02
C LYS A 126 2.62 2.44 17.79
N ARG A 127 2.08 1.38 17.17
CA ARG A 127 1.02 0.51 17.75
C ARG A 127 1.56 -0.82 18.28
N ARG A 128 2.64 -1.32 17.69
CA ARG A 128 3.31 -2.59 17.96
C ARG A 128 2.38 -3.80 17.88
N SER A 129 1.55 -3.88 16.83
CA SER A 129 0.75 -5.07 16.56
C SER A 129 1.63 -6.26 16.19
N THR A 130 1.27 -7.45 16.65
CA THR A 130 2.00 -8.69 16.36
C THR A 130 2.08 -8.95 14.86
N GLU A 131 0.97 -8.76 14.16
CA GLU A 131 0.83 -8.97 12.73
C GLU A 131 1.70 -7.99 11.94
N GLY A 132 1.73 -6.72 12.34
CA GLY A 132 2.56 -5.69 11.71
C GLY A 132 4.05 -5.94 11.94
N ILE A 133 4.44 -6.37 13.15
CA ILE A 133 5.83 -6.73 13.47
C ILE A 133 6.30 -7.89 12.59
N LYS A 134 5.50 -8.96 12.51
CA LYS A 134 5.78 -10.11 11.62
C LYS A 134 5.89 -9.68 10.17
N PHE A 135 5.02 -8.76 9.73
CA PHE A 135 5.05 -8.28 8.36
C PHE A 135 6.31 -7.46 8.04
N ILE A 136 6.82 -6.64 8.97
CA ILE A 136 8.12 -6.00 8.81
C ILE A 136 9.23 -7.04 8.67
N CYS A 137 9.27 -8.06 9.54
CA CYS A 137 10.26 -9.14 9.43
C CYS A 137 10.19 -9.81 8.04
N LYS A 138 8.98 -10.08 7.54
CA LYS A 138 8.78 -10.59 6.18
C LYS A 138 9.33 -9.65 5.11
N CYS A 139 9.11 -8.33 5.24
CA CYS A 139 9.67 -7.35 4.31
C CYS A 139 11.20 -7.37 4.33
N LEU A 140 11.83 -7.44 5.51
CA LEU A 140 13.30 -7.50 5.63
C LEU A 140 13.90 -8.75 4.99
N GLN A 141 13.20 -9.89 5.04
CA GLN A 141 13.64 -11.12 4.36
C GLN A 141 13.76 -10.96 2.83
N SER A 142 13.08 -9.99 2.23
CA SER A 142 13.25 -9.65 0.81
C SER A 142 14.55 -8.86 0.52
N LYS A 143 15.34 -8.57 1.55
CA LYS A 143 16.59 -7.79 1.51
C LYS A 143 16.46 -6.43 0.81
N PRO A 144 15.48 -5.59 1.19
CA PRO A 144 15.34 -4.25 0.61
C PRO A 144 16.49 -3.36 1.07
N ASN A 145 16.76 -2.27 0.34
CA ASN A 145 17.69 -1.24 0.82
C ASN A 145 17.09 -0.53 2.04
N VAL A 146 17.77 -0.65 3.19
CA VAL A 146 17.34 -0.05 4.48
C VAL A 146 18.15 1.17 4.89
N ASP A 147 19.22 1.49 4.17
CA ASP A 147 20.20 2.51 4.53
C ASP A 147 19.97 3.86 3.85
N GLU A 148 19.10 3.90 2.84
CA GLU A 148 18.81 5.12 2.12
C GLU A 148 18.06 6.15 2.96
N ASN A 149 18.64 7.36 3.07
CA ASN A 149 18.03 8.45 3.82
C ASN A 149 16.90 9.13 3.02
N ASN A 150 15.84 9.48 3.73
CA ASN A 150 14.87 10.47 3.30
C ASN A 150 15.47 11.90 3.37
N LYS A 151 14.71 12.92 2.96
CA LYS A 151 15.15 14.34 2.95
C LYS A 151 15.44 14.91 4.35
N LEU A 152 15.04 14.20 5.40
CA LEU A 152 15.25 14.59 6.80
C LEU A 152 16.40 13.80 7.48
N GLY A 153 17.09 12.91 6.75
CA GLY A 153 18.21 12.13 7.27
C GLY A 153 17.83 10.85 8.04
N TYR A 154 16.56 10.43 7.97
CA TYR A 154 16.09 9.18 8.54
C TYR A 154 16.06 8.07 7.47
N ASN A 155 16.33 6.83 7.89
CA ASN A 155 16.24 5.63 7.07
C ASN A 155 15.60 4.47 7.86
N VAL A 156 15.38 3.33 7.20
CA VAL A 156 14.76 2.15 7.81
C VAL A 156 15.65 1.53 8.88
N ARG A 157 16.96 1.44 8.63
CA ARG A 157 17.92 0.85 9.58
C ARG A 157 17.86 1.55 10.93
N LYS A 158 18.01 2.89 10.95
CA LYS A 158 18.01 3.69 12.19
C LYS A 158 16.74 3.50 13.01
N ILE A 159 15.55 3.56 12.41
CA ILE A 159 14.30 3.42 13.17
C ILE A 159 14.15 2.01 13.75
N LEU A 160 14.62 0.98 13.06
CA LEU A 160 14.58 -0.40 13.54
C LEU A 160 15.64 -0.69 14.62
N GLU A 161 16.84 -0.11 14.51
CA GLU A 161 17.86 -0.18 15.57
C GLU A 161 17.37 0.48 16.87
N GLU A 162 16.74 1.65 16.76
CA GLU A 162 16.22 2.41 17.91
C GLU A 162 14.98 1.78 18.53
N ARG A 163 14.05 1.26 17.72
CA ARG A 163 12.68 0.92 18.16
C ARG A 163 12.20 -0.48 17.79
N GLY A 164 12.93 -1.22 16.97
CA GLY A 164 12.58 -2.56 16.50
C GLY A 164 12.72 -3.66 17.56
N THR A 165 12.21 -4.85 17.24
CA THR A 165 12.40 -6.06 18.04
C THR A 165 13.80 -6.64 17.82
N ASP A 166 14.23 -7.56 18.70
CA ASP A 166 15.52 -8.23 18.53
C ASP A 166 15.57 -9.03 17.21
N GLU A 167 14.45 -9.64 16.81
CA GLU A 167 14.33 -10.31 15.51
C GLU A 167 14.60 -9.36 14.33
N MET A 168 14.01 -8.16 14.34
CA MET A 168 14.26 -7.16 13.29
C MET A 168 15.73 -6.73 13.25
N LYS A 169 16.37 -6.58 14.43
CA LYS A 169 17.78 -6.18 14.52
C LYS A 169 18.69 -7.28 14.00
N ASN A 170 18.42 -8.54 14.34
CA ASN A 170 19.16 -9.67 13.79
C ASN A 170 19.02 -9.73 12.26
N LEU A 171 17.81 -9.51 11.72
CA LEU A 171 17.61 -9.46 10.26
C LEU A 171 18.38 -8.30 9.61
N LEU A 172 18.55 -7.17 10.29
CA LEU A 172 19.37 -6.05 9.80
C LEU A 172 20.86 -6.37 9.70
N GLU A 173 21.38 -7.31 10.50
CA GLU A 173 22.78 -7.75 10.40
C GLU A 173 23.03 -8.60 9.14
N GLU A 174 21.97 -9.13 8.52
CA GLU A 174 22.02 -10.02 7.36
C GLU A 174 21.77 -9.32 6.01
N ILE A 175 21.49 -8.01 6.02
CA ILE A 175 21.13 -7.20 4.84
C ILE A 175 21.87 -5.87 4.78
#